data_AF-A0A061PEE8-F1
#
_entry.id   AF-A0A061PEE8-F1
#
_cell.length_a   1.000
_cell.length_b   1.000
_cell.length_c   1.000
_cell.angle_alpha   90.00
_cell.angle_beta   90.00
_cell.angle_gamma   90.00
#
_symmetry.space_group_name_H-M   'P 1'
#
loop_
_entity.id
_entity.type
_entity.pdbx_description
1 polymer ?
#
loop_
_entity_poly.entity_id
_entity_poly.type
_entity_poly.pdbx_seq_one_letter_code
_entity_poly.pdbx_strand_id
1 'polypeptide(L)' 'MIRKMEHVAIIVNDMDTSIGYYEDLFGFVLRLRGSNDIREMAFLYLPDTPDVEIELIRDLNPTETYARLVLSIT' A
#
# COMPACT_ATOMS: atom_id res chain seq x y z
N MET A 1 6.53 -6.19 -24.48
CA MET A 1 5.64 -7.32 -24.15
C MET A 1 5.63 -7.48 -22.63
N ILE A 2 4.45 -7.38 -22.01
CA ILE A 2 4.28 -7.57 -20.55
C ILE A 2 4.47 -9.05 -20.23
N ARG A 3 5.19 -9.37 -19.15
CA ARG A 3 5.60 -10.75 -18.82
C ARG A 3 5.05 -11.27 -17.49
N LYS A 4 4.90 -10.41 -16.49
CA LYS A 4 4.31 -10.75 -15.19
C LYS A 4 3.71 -9.51 -14.52
N MET A 5 2.93 -9.73 -13.47
CA MET A 5 2.53 -8.71 -12.51
C MET A 5 3.68 -8.51 -11.51
N GLU A 6 4.11 -7.26 -11.28
CA GLU A 6 5.15 -6.92 -10.30
C GLU A 6 4.52 -6.55 -8.96
N HIS A 7 3.49 -5.71 -8.97
CA HIS A 7 2.81 -5.26 -7.77
C HIS A 7 1.34 -4.92 -8.02
N VAL A 8 0.58 -4.85 -6.93
CA VAL A 8 -0.77 -4.26 -6.89
C VAL A 8 -0.73 -3.04 -5.97
N ALA A 9 -1.09 -1.87 -6.53
CA ALA A 9 -1.17 -0.62 -5.78
C ALA A 9 -2.55 -0.46 -5.10
N ILE A 10 -2.55 -0.10 -3.82
CA ILE A 10 -3.76 0.07 -3.00
C ILE A 10 -3.68 1.41 -2.27
N ILE A 11 -4.69 2.26 -2.48
CA ILE A 11 -4.80 3.53 -1.74
C ILE A 11 -5.35 3.24 -0.34
N VAL A 12 -4.67 3.75 0.69
CA VAL A 12 -5.01 3.55 2.09
C VAL A 12 -5.09 4.87 2.85
N ASN A 13 -5.92 4.90 3.90
CA ASN A 13 -6.08 6.11 4.74
C ASN A 13 -5.03 6.20 5.85
N ASP A 14 -4.58 5.06 6.36
CA ASP A 14 -3.62 4.97 7.45
C ASP A 14 -2.58 3.88 7.16
N MET A 15 -1.31 4.27 7.10
CA MET A 15 -0.23 3.39 6.66
C MET A 15 0.07 2.31 7.69
N ASP A 16 0.15 2.66 8.97
CA ASP A 16 0.52 1.72 10.04
C ASP A 16 -0.57 0.65 10.23
N THR A 17 -1.85 1.08 10.24
CA THR A 17 -2.99 0.15 10.32
C THR A 17 -3.01 -0.82 9.13
N SER A 18 -2.71 -0.31 7.93
CA SER A 18 -2.73 -1.12 6.71
C SER A 18 -1.57 -2.11 6.67
N ILE A 19 -0.36 -1.69 7.03
CA ILE A 19 0.80 -2.58 7.17
C ILE A 19 0.46 -3.68 8.18
N GLY A 20 0.02 -3.32 9.39
CA GLY A 20 -0.34 -4.29 10.43
C GLY A 20 -1.41 -5.30 9.98
N TYR A 21 -2.44 -4.85 9.26
CA TYR A 21 -3.45 -5.74 8.69
C TYR A 21 -2.83 -6.82 7.76
N TYR A 22 -1.91 -6.43 6.88
CA TYR A 22 -1.27 -7.37 5.96
C TYR A 22 -0.22 -8.25 6.63
N GLU A 23 0.53 -7.72 7.61
CA GLU A 23 1.49 -8.49 8.39
C GLU A 23 0.78 -9.53 9.28
N ASP A 24 -0.22 -9.11 10.07
CA ASP A 24 -0.85 -9.94 11.09
C ASP A 24 -1.78 -11.02 10.52
N LEU A 25 -2.55 -10.70 9.48
CA LEU A 25 -3.56 -11.63 8.94
C LEU A 25 -3.04 -12.50 7.81
N PHE A 26 -2.09 -11.99 7.02
CA PHE A 26 -1.63 -12.63 5.79
C PHE A 26 -0.14 -12.98 5.81
N GLY A 27 0.63 -12.55 6.82
CA GLY A 27 2.04 -12.86 6.93
C GLY A 27 2.93 -12.12 5.94
N PHE A 28 2.47 -10.99 5.41
CA PHE A 28 3.33 -10.12 4.62
C PHE A 28 4.44 -9.52 5.49
N VAL A 29 5.51 -9.06 4.85
CA VAL A 29 6.64 -8.40 5.50
C VAL A 29 6.92 -7.07 4.81
N LEU A 30 7.07 -6.01 5.60
CA LEU A 30 7.50 -4.71 5.08
C LEU A 30 8.92 -4.78 4.47
N ARG A 31 9.03 -4.44 3.19
CA ARG A 31 10.31 -4.38 2.46
C ARG A 31 10.90 -2.98 2.43
N LEU A 32 10.07 -2.00 2.11
CA LEU A 32 10.47 -0.61 1.94
C LEU A 32 9.33 0.31 2.33
N ARG A 33 9.64 1.38 3.05
CA ARG A 33 8.72 2.49 3.34
C ARG A 33 9.42 3.80 3.06
N GLY A 34 8.71 4.73 2.47
CA GLY A 34 9.22 6.07 2.19
C GLY A 34 8.07 7.07 2.08
N SER A 35 8.41 8.34 2.26
CA SER A 35 7.44 9.44 2.13
C SER A 35 8.10 10.65 1.49
N ASN A 36 7.28 11.47 0.86
CA ASN A 36 7.61 12.84 0.45
C ASN A 36 6.50 13.79 0.94
N ASP A 37 6.53 15.04 0.51
CA ASP A 37 5.56 16.07 0.96
C ASP A 37 4.10 15.80 0.54
N ILE A 38 3.87 14.85 -0.37
CA ILE A 38 2.57 14.62 -1.01
C ILE A 38 2.03 13.23 -0.69
N ARG A 39 2.90 12.22 -0.57
CA ARG A 39 2.53 10.81 -0.42
C ARG A 39 3.47 10.06 0.51
N GLU A 40 2.90 9.05 1.18
CA GLU A 40 3.61 7.99 1.86
C GLU A 40 3.35 6.66 1.13
N MET A 41 4.39 5.84 1.00
CA MET A 41 4.34 4.58 0.26
C MET A 41 5.02 3.46 1.05
N ALA A 42 4.48 2.25 0.95
CA ALA A 42 5.07 1.05 1.53
C ALA A 42 4.94 -0.15 0.58
N PHE A 43 6.01 -0.94 0.48
CA PHE A 43 6.05 -2.17 -0.30
C PHE A 43 6.14 -3.35 0.65
N LEU A 44 5.20 -4.28 0.51
CA LEU A 44 5.12 -5.50 1.30
C LEU A 44 5.20 -6.72 0.38
N TYR A 45 5.82 -7.79 0.87
CA TYR A 45 5.94 -9.05 0.13
C TYR A 45 5.69 -10.26 1.03
N LEU A 46 5.38 -11.40 0.42
CA LEU A 46 5.37 -12.69 1.12
C LEU A 46 6.73 -13.37 0.97
N PRO A 47 7.34 -13.90 2.05
CA PRO A 47 8.64 -14.57 1.98
C PRO A 47 8.70 -15.73 0.98
N ASP A 48 7.62 -16.50 0.86
CA ASP A 48 7.52 -17.64 -0.06
C ASP A 48 7.33 -17.23 -1.52
N THR A 49 6.90 -15.99 -1.79
CA THR A 49 6.69 -15.44 -3.13
C THR A 49 7.16 -13.98 -3.21
N PRO A 50 8.47 -13.73 -3.10
CA PRO A 50 9.02 -12.38 -2.92
C PRO A 50 9.01 -11.51 -4.18
N ASP A 51 8.60 -12.09 -5.31
CA ASP A 51 8.61 -11.49 -6.65
C ASP A 51 7.34 -10.70 -7.00
N VAL A 52 6.33 -10.75 -6.12
CA VAL A 52 5.08 -10.01 -6.23
C VAL A 52 4.89 -9.21 -4.93
N GLU A 53 4.58 -7.93 -5.08
CA GLU A 53 4.46 -7.00 -3.96
C GLU A 53 3.06 -6.38 -3.86
N ILE A 54 2.68 -6.00 -2.65
CA ILE A 54 1.61 -5.03 -2.41
C ILE A 54 2.28 -3.67 -2.22
N GLU A 55 1.81 -2.68 -2.96
CA GLU A 55 2.22 -1.29 -2.83
C GLU A 55 1.08 -0.50 -2.17
N LEU A 56 1.28 -0.09 -0.91
CA LEU A 56 0.34 0.77 -0.20
C LEU A 56 0.69 2.23 -0.47
N ILE A 57 -0.32 3.04 -0.80
CA ILE A 57 -0.16 4.47 -1.09
C ILE A 57 -1.11 5.26 -0.20
N ARG A 58 -0.58 6.20 0.56
CA ARG A 58 -1.34 7.16 1.35
C ARG A 58 -1.09 8.57 0.83
N ASP A 59 -2.15 9.24 0.37
CA ASP A 59 -2.09 10.67 0.06
C ASP A 59 -2.06 11.49 1.35
N LEU A 60 -1.03 12.33 1.52
CA LEU A 60 -0.90 13.22 2.69
C LEU A 60 -1.70 14.51 2.53
N ASN A 61 -1.92 14.92 1.28
CA ASN A 61 -2.82 16.00 0.91
C ASN A 61 -3.93 15.43 -0.01
N PRO A 62 -5.04 14.94 0.56
CA PRO A 62 -6.12 14.31 -0.21
C PRO A 62 -6.91 15.36 -1.01
N THR A 63 -6.32 15.86 -2.10
CA THR A 63 -6.97 16.74 -3.08
C THR A 63 -7.60 15.97 -4.25
N GLU A 64 -7.25 14.69 -4.42
CA GLU A 64 -7.83 13.83 -5.47
C GLU A 64 -9.11 13.11 -5.00
N THR A 65 -10.05 12.96 -5.93
CA THR A 65 -11.41 12.45 -5.73
C THR A 65 -11.47 11.06 -5.08
N TYR A 66 -10.43 10.23 -5.25
CA TYR A 66 -10.38 8.86 -4.76
C TYR A 66 -10.30 8.78 -3.23
N ALA A 67 -9.44 9.60 -2.59
CA ALA A 67 -9.36 9.68 -1.14
C ALA A 67 -10.68 10.15 -0.51
N ARG A 68 -11.36 11.09 -1.19
CA ARG A 68 -12.69 11.57 -0.77
C ARG A 68 -13.75 10.48 -0.75
N LEU A 69 -13.71 9.55 -1.72
CA LEU A 69 -14.67 8.44 -1.78
C LEU A 69 -14.46 7.47 -0.62
N VAL A 70 -13.20 7.13 -0.30
CA VAL A 70 -12.88 6.20 0.80
C VAL A 70 -13.26 6.78 2.17
N LEU A 71 -13.06 8.08 2.38
CA LEU A 71 -13.49 8.76 3.62
C LEU A 71 -15.01 8.87 3.78
N SER A 72 -15.80 8.68 2.72
CA SER A 72 -17.27 8.79 2.76
C SER A 72 -17.99 7.47 3.09
N ILE A 73 -17.25 6.36 3.14
CA ILE A 73 -17.77 5.01 3.40
C ILE A 73 -17.34 4.44 4.76
N THR A 74 -16.73 5.27 5.61
CA THR A 74 -16.36 4.94 7.00
C THR A 74 -17.15 5.81 7.96
#